data_AF-A0A9D1L5P5-F1
#
_entry.id   AF-A0A9D1L5P5-F1
#
_cell.length_a   1.000
_cell.length_b   1.000
_cell.length_c   1.000
_cell.angle_alpha   90.00
_cell.angle_beta   90.00
_cell.angle_gamma   90.00
#
_symmetry.space_group_name_H-M   'P 1'
#
loop_
_entity.id
_entity.type
_entity.pdbx_description
1 polymer ?
#
loop_
_entity_poly.entity_id
_entity_poly.type
_entity_poly.pdbx_seq_one_letter_code
_entity_poly.pdbx_strand_id
1 'polypeptide(L)'
;MAQNSRFKISHLVGVLLAAIALVGTVIWLVARMGMDLNMAAATVTIGLALIGLCFYWLQRQLDHNRRTNDRTLVVEPILETYRTTHNKKRLLREYDEWAKGSHDYEVQDQFLMDVITLLVKDGHNFEARMRLDELDDLAFTDEQAAEARRFRQVVEERIRINKERAAREKNDDSSAEKSEK
;
A
#
# COMPACT_ATOMS: atom_id res chain seq x y z
N MET A 1 9.94 -8.52 -15.98
CA MET A 1 8.70 -7.75 -15.71
C MET A 1 8.80 -6.25 -15.96
N ALA A 2 9.98 -5.61 -15.94
CA ALA A 2 10.17 -4.17 -16.23
C ALA A 2 9.81 -3.71 -17.68
N GLN A 3 9.63 -4.64 -18.61
CA GLN A 3 9.32 -4.34 -20.01
C GLN A 3 7.85 -3.93 -20.21
N ASN A 4 6.93 -4.46 -19.40
CA ASN A 4 5.50 -4.16 -19.51
C ASN A 4 5.12 -2.78 -18.93
N SER A 5 5.87 -2.25 -17.95
CA SER A 5 5.62 -0.91 -17.41
C SER A 5 6.13 0.18 -18.34
N ARG A 6 7.31 0.00 -18.94
CA ARG A 6 7.86 0.90 -19.96
C ARG A 6 6.94 1.02 -21.18
N PHE A 7 6.36 -0.11 -21.62
CA PHE A 7 5.42 -0.14 -22.74
C PHE A 7 4.12 0.64 -22.46
N LYS A 8 3.60 0.58 -21.22
CA LYS A 8 2.40 1.33 -20.82
C LYS A 8 2.65 2.84 -20.72
N ILE A 9 3.81 3.25 -20.20
CA ILE A 9 4.20 4.67 -20.08
C ILE A 9 4.47 5.25 -21.48
N SER A 10 5.19 4.54 -22.35
CA SER A 10 5.41 4.99 -23.74
C SER A 10 4.12 5.12 -24.52
N HIS A 11 3.16 4.22 -24.30
CA HIS A 11 1.87 4.27 -24.97
C HIS A 11 1.02 5.46 -24.49
N LEU A 12 1.05 5.77 -23.19
CA LEU A 12 0.38 6.94 -22.60
C LEU A 12 1.00 8.25 -23.05
N VAL A 13 2.34 8.35 -23.09
CA VAL A 13 3.03 9.53 -23.64
C VAL A 13 2.70 9.70 -25.12
N GLY A 14 2.64 8.59 -25.88
CA GLY A 14 2.20 8.60 -27.28
C GLY A 14 0.75 9.10 -27.44
N VAL A 15 -0.18 8.65 -26.59
CA VAL A 15 -1.58 9.11 -26.60
C VAL A 15 -1.69 10.59 -26.20
N LEU A 16 -0.90 11.04 -25.21
CA LEU A 16 -0.87 12.44 -24.80
C LEU A 16 -0.34 13.35 -25.91
N LEU A 17 0.76 12.97 -26.57
CA LEU A 17 1.31 13.71 -27.70
C LEU A 17 0.37 13.71 -28.90
N ALA A 18 -0.30 12.59 -29.17
CA ALA A 18 -1.33 12.50 -30.21
C ALA A 18 -2.54 13.41 -29.88
N ALA A 19 -2.98 13.47 -28.62
CA ALA A 19 -4.07 14.34 -28.19
C ALA A 19 -3.69 15.82 -28.31
N ILE A 20 -2.47 16.20 -27.90
CA ILE A 20 -1.95 17.58 -28.07
C ILE A 20 -1.86 17.96 -29.55
N ALA A 21 -1.35 17.05 -30.39
CA ALA A 21 -1.29 17.26 -31.83
C ALA A 21 -2.69 17.43 -32.43
N LEU A 22 -3.66 16.63 -31.99
CA LEU A 22 -5.04 16.69 -32.46
C LEU A 22 -5.72 18.00 -32.05
N VAL A 23 -5.57 18.43 -30.79
CA VAL A 23 -6.04 19.74 -30.32
C VAL A 23 -5.37 20.87 -31.12
N GLY A 24 -4.07 20.80 -31.36
CA GLY A 24 -3.34 21.76 -32.19
C GLY A 24 -3.87 21.83 -33.63
N THR A 25 -4.14 20.68 -34.25
CA THR A 25 -4.72 20.62 -35.61
C THR A 25 -6.14 21.19 -35.66
N VAL A 26 -6.96 20.94 -34.65
CA VAL A 26 -8.32 21.48 -34.57
C VAL A 26 -8.28 22.99 -34.40
N ILE A 27 -7.43 23.54 -33.52
CA ILE A 27 -7.25 24.99 -33.35
C ILE A 27 -6.78 25.64 -34.67
N TRP A 28 -5.82 25.02 -35.36
CA TRP A 28 -5.36 25.51 -36.66
C TRP A 28 -6.46 25.51 -37.73
N LEU A 29 -7.28 24.45 -37.76
CA LEU A 29 -8.38 24.31 -38.71
C LEU A 29 -9.51 25.32 -38.42
N VAL A 30 -9.80 25.57 -37.14
CA VAL A 30 -10.74 26.61 -36.68
C VAL A 30 -10.27 28.01 -37.10
N ALA A 31 -8.98 28.32 -36.91
CA ALA A 31 -8.38 29.57 -37.34
C ALA A 31 -8.38 29.73 -38.88
N ARG A 32 -8.21 28.63 -39.61
CA ARG A 32 -8.23 28.58 -41.09
C ARG A 32 -9.63 28.77 -41.67
N MET A 33 -10.67 28.23 -41.02
CA MET A 33 -12.05 28.23 -41.52
C MET A 33 -12.87 29.46 -41.09
N GLY A 34 -12.32 30.35 -40.27
CA GLY A 34 -13.01 31.59 -39.87
C GLY A 34 -14.28 31.35 -39.05
N MET A 35 -14.31 30.27 -38.25
CA MET A 35 -15.44 29.98 -37.36
C MET A 35 -15.57 31.03 -36.26
N ASP A 36 -16.80 31.30 -35.83
CA ASP A 36 -17.11 32.25 -34.77
C ASP A 36 -16.26 32.02 -33.52
N LEU A 37 -15.78 33.12 -32.93
CA LEU A 37 -14.90 33.13 -31.76
C LEU A 37 -15.42 32.24 -30.62
N ASN A 38 -16.74 32.12 -30.49
CA ASN A 38 -17.40 31.31 -29.47
C ASN A 38 -17.21 29.79 -29.69
N MET A 39 -17.26 29.29 -30.93
CA MET A 39 -16.98 27.88 -31.22
C MET A 39 -15.49 27.56 -31.04
N ALA A 40 -14.62 28.51 -31.40
CA ALA A 40 -13.19 28.39 -31.18
C ALA A 40 -12.86 28.31 -29.67
N ALA A 41 -13.42 29.22 -28.88
CA ALA A 41 -13.25 29.25 -27.43
C ALA A 41 -13.79 27.99 -26.75
N ALA A 42 -14.98 27.50 -27.15
CA ALA A 42 -15.54 26.25 -26.62
C ALA A 42 -14.62 25.05 -26.90
N THR A 43 -14.08 24.96 -28.11
CA THR A 43 -13.21 23.86 -28.53
C THR A 43 -11.87 23.86 -27.79
N VAL A 44 -11.26 25.04 -27.61
CA VAL A 44 -10.03 25.20 -26.80
C VAL A 44 -10.27 24.82 -25.34
N THR A 45 -11.40 25.26 -24.77
CA THR A 45 -11.76 24.97 -23.37
C THR A 45 -11.95 23.47 -23.14
N ILE A 46 -12.65 22.78 -24.05
CA ILE A 46 -12.81 21.31 -24.00
C ILE A 46 -11.46 20.61 -24.12
N GLY A 47 -10.59 21.06 -25.04
CA GLY A 47 -9.24 20.51 -25.19
C GLY A 47 -8.40 20.63 -23.92
N LEU A 48 -8.41 21.80 -23.27
CA LEU A 48 -7.70 22.03 -22.02
C LEU A 48 -8.27 21.17 -20.87
N ALA A 49 -9.58 21.03 -20.78
CA ALA A 49 -10.23 20.18 -19.78
C ALA A 49 -9.81 18.70 -19.94
N LEU A 50 -9.75 18.20 -21.18
CA LEU A 50 -9.31 16.83 -21.46
C LEU A 50 -7.83 16.61 -21.15
N ILE A 51 -6.98 17.60 -21.42
CA ILE A 51 -5.55 17.55 -21.04
C ILE A 51 -5.41 17.50 -19.51
N GLY A 52 -6.15 18.34 -18.78
CA GLY A 52 -6.17 18.31 -17.32
C GLY A 52 -6.63 16.97 -16.74
N LEU A 53 -7.69 16.39 -17.31
CA LEU A 53 -8.20 15.07 -16.91
C LEU A 53 -7.18 13.96 -17.19
N CYS A 54 -6.49 13.99 -18.35
CA CYS A 54 -5.41 13.07 -18.66
C CYS A 54 -4.24 13.20 -17.68
N PHE A 55 -3.84 14.43 -17.35
CA PHE A 55 -2.76 14.67 -16.40
C PHE A 55 -3.11 14.14 -15.00
N TYR A 56 -4.33 14.39 -14.53
CA TYR A 56 -4.84 13.85 -13.27
C TYR A 56 -4.81 12.32 -13.25
N TRP A 57 -5.30 11.67 -14.32
CA TRP A 57 -5.25 10.21 -14.43
C TRP A 57 -3.83 9.66 -14.47
N LEU A 58 -2.92 10.35 -15.16
CA LEU A 58 -1.52 9.98 -15.25
C LEU A 58 -0.84 10.05 -13.87
N GLN A 59 -1.04 11.15 -13.13
CA GLN A 59 -0.52 11.28 -11.76
C GLN A 59 -1.06 10.17 -10.86
N ARG A 60 -2.38 9.96 -10.88
CA ARG A 60 -3.02 8.90 -10.08
C ARG A 60 -2.46 7.52 -10.40
N GLN A 61 -2.18 7.23 -11.68
CA GLN A 61 -1.61 5.95 -12.08
C GLN A 61 -0.13 5.83 -11.70
N LEU A 62 0.65 6.91 -11.77
CA LEU A 62 2.04 6.93 -11.33
C LEU A 62 2.14 6.69 -9.83
N ASP A 63 1.29 7.34 -9.03
CA ASP A 63 1.23 7.13 -7.58
C ASP A 63 0.83 5.68 -7.24
N HIS A 64 -0.18 5.14 -7.93
CA HIS A 64 -0.57 3.73 -7.78
C HIS A 64 0.56 2.76 -8.16
N ASN A 65 1.27 3.03 -9.26
CA ASN A 65 2.41 2.22 -9.71
C ASN A 65 3.60 2.31 -8.76
N ARG A 66 3.83 3.47 -8.14
CA ARG A 66 4.89 3.66 -7.15
C ARG A 66 4.59 2.86 -5.88
N ARG A 67 3.36 2.98 -5.34
CA ARG A 67 2.90 2.20 -4.18
C ARG A 67 2.98 0.69 -4.39
N THR A 68 2.59 0.22 -5.58
CA THR A 68 2.66 -1.21 -5.93
C THR A 68 4.09 -1.70 -6.13
N ASN A 69 4.99 -0.88 -6.70
CA ASN A 69 6.40 -1.22 -6.83
C ASN A 69 7.09 -1.31 -5.46
N ASP A 70 6.88 -0.34 -4.56
CA ASP A 70 7.51 -0.37 -3.22
C ASP A 70 7.08 -1.61 -2.42
N ARG A 71 5.79 -1.97 -2.50
CA ARG A 71 5.26 -3.17 -1.85
C ARG A 71 5.84 -4.46 -2.45
N THR A 72 5.82 -4.60 -3.78
CA THR A 72 6.23 -5.85 -4.45
C THR A 72 7.74 -6.06 -4.49
N LEU A 73 8.55 -5.00 -4.52
CA LEU A 73 10.01 -5.11 -4.66
C LEU A 73 10.73 -5.17 -3.31
N VAL A 74 10.15 -4.64 -2.24
CA VAL A 74 10.85 -4.50 -0.94
C VAL A 74 10.08 -5.12 0.22
N VAL A 75 8.78 -4.84 0.35
CA VAL A 75 7.96 -5.36 1.46
C VAL A 75 7.73 -6.87 1.33
N GLU A 76 7.28 -7.34 0.17
CA GLU A 76 6.98 -8.76 -0.07
C GLU A 76 8.18 -9.69 0.17
N PRO A 77 9.41 -9.38 -0.28
CA PRO A 77 10.58 -10.20 0.01
C PRO A 77 10.92 -10.29 1.51
N ILE A 78 10.74 -9.21 2.27
CA ILE A 78 10.98 -9.20 3.73
C ILE A 78 9.98 -10.14 4.43
N LEU A 79 8.69 -10.00 4.10
CA LEU A 79 7.63 -10.85 4.64
C LEU A 79 7.84 -12.32 4.27
N GLU A 80 8.22 -12.62 3.03
CA GLU A 80 8.46 -13.99 2.56
C GLU A 80 9.70 -14.62 3.20
N THR A 81 10.76 -13.83 3.39
CA THR A 81 11.94 -14.27 4.14
C THR A 81 11.61 -14.59 5.59
N TYR A 82 10.71 -13.82 6.21
CA TYR A 82 10.24 -14.15 7.55
C TYR A 82 9.38 -15.41 7.56
N ARG A 83 8.44 -15.59 6.62
CA ARG A 83 7.61 -16.81 6.52
C ARG A 83 8.43 -18.10 6.38
N THR A 84 9.62 -18.01 5.80
CA THR A 84 10.54 -19.15 5.67
C THR A 84 11.43 -19.32 6.89
N THR A 85 12.05 -18.24 7.37
CA THR A 85 13.07 -18.31 8.44
C THR A 85 12.52 -18.23 9.86
N HIS A 86 11.30 -17.71 10.02
CA HIS A 86 10.65 -17.38 11.30
C HIS A 86 11.55 -16.53 12.22
N ASN A 87 12.47 -15.75 11.64
CA ASN A 87 13.45 -14.98 12.40
C ASN A 87 12.90 -13.58 12.73
N LYS A 88 12.30 -13.46 13.91
CA LYS A 88 11.74 -12.20 14.43
C LYS A 88 12.73 -11.03 14.42
N LYS A 89 13.95 -11.24 14.89
CA LYS A 89 14.95 -10.16 15.00
C LYS A 89 15.29 -9.59 13.63
N ARG A 90 15.35 -10.46 12.61
CA ARG A 90 15.59 -10.05 11.23
C ARG A 90 14.42 -9.25 10.67
N LEU A 91 13.18 -9.73 10.84
CA LEU A 91 11.98 -9.03 10.38
C LEU A 91 11.89 -7.62 10.96
N LEU A 92 12.04 -7.50 12.28
CA LEU A 92 11.94 -6.19 12.95
C LEU A 92 13.04 -5.24 12.50
N ARG A 93 14.29 -5.73 12.34
CA ARG A 93 15.40 -4.90 11.84
C ARG A 93 15.16 -4.44 10.40
N GLU A 94 14.73 -5.34 9.52
CA GLU A 94 14.47 -5.01 8.11
C GLU A 94 13.29 -4.04 7.97
N TYR A 95 12.25 -4.20 8.79
CA TYR A 95 11.16 -3.21 8.90
C TYR A 95 11.68 -1.85 9.41
N ASP A 96 12.44 -1.82 10.51
CA ASP A 96 12.95 -0.56 11.09
C ASP A 96 13.93 0.17 10.15
N GLU A 97 14.74 -0.58 9.38
CA GLU A 97 15.61 -0.03 8.35
C GLU A 97 14.81 0.52 7.18
N TRP A 98 13.78 -0.20 6.75
CA TRP A 98 12.88 0.25 5.69
C TRP A 98 12.10 1.50 6.13
N ALA A 99 11.49 1.51 7.32
CA ALA A 99 10.64 2.58 7.83
C ALA A 99 11.37 3.93 8.02
N LYS A 100 12.70 3.95 8.07
CA LYS A 100 13.50 5.19 8.04
C LYS A 100 13.43 5.93 6.70
N GLY A 101 13.02 5.26 5.64
CA GLY A 101 12.83 5.85 4.32
C GLY A 101 11.59 6.76 4.27
N SER A 102 11.54 7.63 3.26
CA SER A 102 10.33 8.41 2.98
C SER A 102 9.34 7.57 2.19
N HIS A 103 8.40 6.97 2.92
CA HIS A 103 7.33 6.13 2.36
C HIS A 103 5.98 6.84 2.42
N ASP A 104 5.07 6.38 1.57
CA ASP A 104 3.67 6.78 1.69
C ASP A 104 3.07 6.18 2.96
N TYR A 105 2.32 6.97 3.73
CA TYR A 105 1.70 6.54 4.98
C TYR A 105 0.84 5.30 4.80
N GLU A 106 0.12 5.17 3.69
CA GLU A 106 -0.71 4.00 3.41
C GLU A 106 0.12 2.72 3.22
N VAL A 107 1.31 2.84 2.63
CA VAL A 107 2.22 1.71 2.45
C VAL A 107 2.88 1.32 3.77
N GLN A 108 3.24 2.32 4.59
CA GLN A 108 3.80 2.10 5.92
C GLN A 108 2.80 1.44 6.87
N ASP A 109 1.58 1.95 6.92
CA ASP A 109 0.47 1.41 7.70
C ASP A 109 0.19 -0.05 7.34
N GLN A 110 0.04 -0.35 6.05
CA GLN A 110 -0.22 -1.70 5.57
C GLN A 110 0.92 -2.67 5.88
N PHE A 111 2.18 -2.26 5.72
CA PHE A 111 3.32 -3.12 6.06
C PHE A 111 3.40 -3.35 7.57
N LEU A 112 3.14 -2.34 8.40
CA LEU A 112 3.11 -2.51 9.85
C LEU A 112 2.01 -3.49 10.29
N MET A 113 0.81 -3.43 9.70
CA MET A 113 -0.25 -4.41 9.93
C MET A 113 0.17 -5.84 9.52
N ASP A 114 0.87 -6.00 8.39
CA ASP A 114 1.39 -7.30 7.92
C ASP A 114 2.43 -7.87 8.91
N VAL A 115 3.34 -7.03 9.42
CA VAL A 115 4.33 -7.38 10.45
C VAL A 115 3.64 -7.83 11.75
N ILE A 116 2.69 -7.04 12.26
CA ILE A 116 1.93 -7.37 13.48
C ILE A 116 1.22 -8.71 13.32
N THR A 117 0.57 -8.94 12.17
CA THR A 117 -0.14 -10.18 11.87
C THR A 117 0.79 -11.39 11.93
N LEU A 118 1.98 -11.29 11.32
CA LEU A 118 2.99 -12.35 11.34
C LEU A 118 3.52 -12.62 12.76
N LEU A 119 3.81 -11.57 13.53
CA LEU A 119 4.28 -11.70 14.91
C LEU A 119 3.26 -12.42 15.78
N VAL A 120 1.97 -12.08 15.68
CA VAL A 120 0.91 -12.76 16.44
C VAL A 120 0.73 -14.20 15.98
N LYS A 121 0.82 -14.46 14.67
CA LYS A 121 0.73 -15.83 14.13
C LYS A 121 1.79 -16.75 14.74
N ASP A 122 3.00 -16.24 14.95
CA ASP A 122 4.13 -17.02 15.50
C ASP A 122 4.26 -16.88 17.02
N GLY A 123 3.28 -16.26 17.69
CA GLY A 123 3.21 -16.16 19.14
C GLY A 123 4.11 -15.09 19.76
N HIS A 124 4.70 -14.19 18.96
CA HIS A 124 5.47 -13.03 19.39
C HIS A 124 4.56 -11.88 19.86
N ASN A 125 3.71 -12.18 20.85
CA ASN A 125 2.62 -11.32 21.30
C ASN A 125 3.10 -10.01 21.96
N PHE A 126 4.31 -9.98 22.52
CA PHE A 126 4.86 -8.78 23.15
C PHE A 126 5.27 -7.77 22.06
N GLU A 127 6.03 -8.22 21.08
CA GLU A 127 6.47 -7.38 19.97
C GLU A 127 5.29 -6.92 19.10
N ALA A 128 4.29 -7.78 18.90
CA ALA A 128 3.06 -7.38 18.22
C ALA A 128 2.34 -6.22 18.92
N ARG A 129 2.30 -6.20 20.26
CA ARG A 129 1.71 -5.09 21.02
C ARG A 129 2.51 -3.80 20.89
N MET A 130 3.84 -3.87 20.98
CA MET A 130 4.67 -2.69 20.76
C MET A 130 4.45 -2.07 19.37
N ARG A 131 4.27 -2.90 18.34
CA ARG A 131 4.00 -2.44 16.98
C ARG A 131 2.57 -1.93 16.78
N LEU A 132 1.60 -2.41 17.56
CA LEU A 132 0.26 -1.81 17.58
C LEU A 132 0.28 -0.38 18.13
N ASP A 133 1.12 -0.10 19.12
CA ASP A 133 1.26 1.25 19.67
C ASP A 133 1.86 2.20 18.61
N GLU A 134 2.85 1.73 17.85
CA GLU A 134 3.38 2.45 16.68
C GLU A 134 2.31 2.69 15.60
N LEU A 135 1.40 1.73 15.37
CA LEU A 135 0.30 1.88 14.40
C LEU A 135 -0.67 3.00 14.82
N ASP A 136 -0.97 3.11 16.11
CA ASP A 136 -1.82 4.18 16.63
C ASP A 136 -1.14 5.56 16.49
N ASP A 137 0.18 5.63 16.65
CA ASP A 137 0.97 6.86 16.45
C ASP A 137 1.04 7.32 14.97
N LEU A 138 0.85 6.39 14.03
CA LEU A 138 0.81 6.67 12.58
C LEU A 138 -0.55 7.16 12.08
N ALA A 139 -1.59 7.15 12.91
CA ALA A 139 -2.92 7.59 12.50
C ALA A 139 -3.04 9.12 12.51
N PHE A 140 -3.12 9.74 11.34
CA PHE A 140 -3.25 11.20 11.19
C PHE A 140 -4.69 11.67 11.00
N THR A 141 -5.60 10.76 10.62
CA THR A 141 -7.02 11.04 10.43
C THR A 141 -7.91 10.21 11.34
N ASP A 142 -9.13 10.68 11.60
CA ASP A 142 -10.12 9.93 12.41
C ASP A 142 -10.47 8.57 11.81
N GLU A 143 -10.46 8.47 10.47
CA GLU A 143 -10.70 7.22 9.74
C GLU A 143 -9.56 6.22 9.98
N GLN A 144 -8.31 6.67 9.83
CA GLN A 144 -7.12 5.85 10.12
C GLN A 144 -7.10 5.40 11.59
N ALA A 145 -7.41 6.31 12.52
CA ALA A 145 -7.48 5.96 13.94
C ALA A 145 -8.59 4.94 14.22
N ALA A 146 -9.73 5.01 13.51
CA ALA A 146 -10.79 4.02 13.63
C ALA A 146 -10.38 2.65 13.08
N GLU A 147 -9.64 2.62 11.98
CA GLU A 147 -9.10 1.38 11.40
C GLU A 147 -8.05 0.73 12.32
N ALA A 148 -7.07 1.50 12.81
CA ALA A 148 -6.07 1.04 13.76
C ALA A 148 -6.71 0.43 15.03
N ARG A 149 -7.76 1.08 15.57
CA ARG A 149 -8.53 0.56 16.71
C ARG A 149 -9.24 -0.77 16.40
N ARG A 150 -9.86 -0.91 15.22
CA ARG A 150 -10.49 -2.17 14.79
C ARG A 150 -9.45 -3.27 14.64
N PHE A 151 -8.32 -2.96 14.01
CA PHE A 151 -7.23 -3.89 13.85
C PHE A 151 -6.66 -4.34 15.20
N ARG A 152 -6.42 -3.40 16.13
CA ARG A 152 -6.00 -3.69 17.51
C ARG A 152 -6.92 -4.67 18.21
N GLN A 153 -8.24 -4.51 18.08
CA GLN A 153 -9.22 -5.45 18.68
C GLN A 153 -9.04 -6.88 18.12
N VAL A 154 -8.88 -7.01 16.80
CA VAL A 154 -8.66 -8.32 16.15
C VAL A 154 -7.36 -8.97 16.63
N VAL A 155 -6.29 -8.18 16.73
CA VAL A 155 -4.97 -8.65 17.16
C VAL A 155 -4.99 -9.06 18.63
N GLU A 156 -5.56 -8.25 19.52
CA GLU A 156 -5.65 -8.57 20.95
C GLU A 156 -6.50 -9.82 21.22
N GLU A 157 -7.60 -10.00 20.48
CA GLU A 157 -8.41 -11.22 20.56
C GLU A 157 -7.61 -12.45 20.13
N ARG A 158 -6.81 -12.33 19.06
CA ARG A 158 -5.93 -13.43 18.63
C ARG A 158 -4.84 -13.73 19.67
N ILE A 159 -4.28 -12.71 20.31
CA ILE A 159 -3.33 -12.90 21.41
C ILE A 159 -3.99 -13.60 22.60
N ARG A 160 -5.24 -13.25 22.95
CA ARG A 160 -6.02 -13.92 24.01
C ARG A 160 -6.18 -15.41 23.71
N ILE A 161 -6.61 -15.75 22.49
CA ILE A 161 -6.77 -17.14 22.04
C ILE A 161 -5.44 -17.91 22.12
N ASN A 162 -4.33 -17.30 21.68
CA ASN A 162 -3.00 -17.91 21.75
C ASN A 162 -2.58 -18.22 23.20
N LYS A 163 -2.86 -17.31 24.14
CA LYS A 163 -2.58 -17.52 25.57
C LYS A 163 -3.41 -18.66 26.15
N GLU A 164 -4.70 -18.73 25.80
CA GLU A 164 -5.59 -19.80 26.27
C GLU A 164 -5.16 -21.17 25.74
N ARG A 165 -4.75 -21.24 24.47
CA ARG A 165 -4.21 -22.48 23.88
C ARG A 165 -2.94 -22.93 24.61
N ALA A 166 -1.98 -22.02 24.81
CA ALA A 166 -0.73 -22.33 25.50
C ALA A 166 -0.93 -22.75 26.98
N ALA A 167 -1.98 -22.22 27.64
CA ALA A 167 -2.32 -22.63 29.01
C ALA A 167 -2.93 -24.03 29.07
N ARG A 168 -3.73 -24.42 28.07
CA ARG A 168 -4.32 -25.77 27.98
C ARG A 168 -3.26 -26.83 27.74
N GLU A 169 -2.34 -26.60 26.79
CA GLU A 169 -1.24 -27.53 26.48
C GLU A 169 -0.38 -27.83 27.71
N LYS A 170 -0.06 -26.82 28.54
CA LYS A 170 0.68 -27.02 29.79
C LYS A 170 -0.07 -27.86 30.84
N ASN A 171 -1.40 -27.73 30.90
CA ASN A 171 -2.20 -28.48 31.86
C ASN A 171 -2.33 -29.95 31.45
N ASP A 172 -2.45 -30.22 30.15
CA ASP A 172 -2.54 -31.56 29.58
C ASP A 172 -1.22 -32.33 29.75
N ASP A 173 -0.06 -31.69 29.48
CA ASP A 173 1.26 -32.30 29.72
C ASP A 173 1.49 -32.64 31.20
N SER A 174 1.09 -31.75 32.12
CA SER A 174 1.22 -32.00 33.56
C SER A 174 0.33 -33.13 34.09
N SER A 175 -0.77 -33.41 33.39
CA SER A 175 -1.72 -34.47 33.74
C SER A 175 -1.25 -35.82 33.23
N ALA A 176 -0.60 -35.86 32.05
CA ALA A 176 0.03 -37.07 31.52
C ALA A 176 1.20 -37.53 32.42
N GLU A 177 2.07 -36.62 32.84
CA GLU A 177 3.23 -36.91 33.70
C GLU A 177 2.84 -37.43 35.11
N LYS A 178 1.63 -37.09 35.58
CA LYS A 178 1.08 -37.59 36.85
C LYS A 178 0.45 -38.97 36.77
N SER A 179 0.08 -39.43 35.58
CA SER A 179 -0.55 -40.75 35.37
C SER A 179 0.46 -41.89 35.17
N GLU A 180 1.73 -41.57 34.91
CA GLU A 180 2.82 -42.54 34.72
C GLU A 180 3.64 -42.83 36.00
N LYS A 181 3.24 -42.29 37.16
CA LYS A 181 3.81 -42.61 38.48
C LYS A 181 2.80 -43.32 39.37
#